data_AF-A0A7X4HZK0-F1
#
_entry.id   AF-A0A7X4HZK0-F1
#
_cell.length_a   1.000
_cell.length_b   1.000
_cell.length_c   1.000
_cell.angle_alpha   90.00
_cell.angle_beta   90.00
_cell.angle_gamma   90.00
#
_symmetry.space_group_name_H-M   'P 1'
#
loop_
_entity.id
_entity.type
_entity.pdbx_description
1 polymer ?
#
loop_
_entity_poly.entity_id
_entity_poly.type
_entity_poly.pdbx_seq_one_letter_code
_entity_poly.pdbx_strand_id
1 'polypeptide(L)'
;MARNEFAPGFTRDEDSAGLFRRDLPVIWPLAAEYVSGSVDSSTDDSAASLVNRIIAARQHNEIIEVLPLLELRTIATRLNYLLECSQEDPDEPTMALTSLRELALFFASEPQRDEPEIGLSPDGHLQAEWRVGDGGILAMKFLRDGLIQFAAISRPTGGRQPFRVNGTLPKDRALDAVRAFIRRGPL
;
A
#
# COMPACT_ATOMS: atom_id res chain seq x y z
N MET A 1 12.67 -4.53 36.16
CA MET A 1 11.37 -4.13 35.59
C MET A 1 11.63 -3.09 34.51
N ALA A 2 11.65 -3.50 33.24
CA ALA A 2 11.90 -2.59 32.12
C ALA A 2 10.56 -2.00 31.65
N ARG A 3 10.48 -0.66 31.58
CA ARG A 3 9.33 0.07 31.05
C ARG A 3 9.34 -0.03 29.52
N ASN A 4 8.25 -0.56 28.96
CA ASN A 4 8.00 -0.55 27.52
C ASN A 4 7.48 0.84 27.14
N GLU A 5 8.37 1.70 26.64
CA GLU A 5 8.00 2.97 26.02
C GLU A 5 7.76 2.74 24.53
N PHE A 6 6.51 2.52 24.14
CA PHE A 6 6.10 2.69 22.74
C PHE A 6 5.90 4.19 22.46
N ALA A 7 6.24 4.62 21.26
CA ALA A 7 6.01 5.99 20.80
C ALA A 7 4.52 6.37 20.94
N PRO A 8 4.19 7.66 21.16
CA PRO A 8 2.80 8.10 21.22
C PRO A 8 2.08 7.81 19.89
N GLY A 9 0.97 7.07 19.95
CA GLY A 9 0.15 6.67 18.79
C GLY A 9 -0.09 5.16 18.63
N PHE A 10 0.51 4.32 19.47
CA PHE A 10 0.32 2.88 19.48
C PHE A 10 -0.63 2.46 20.59
N THR A 11 -1.81 1.93 20.24
CA THR A 11 -2.70 1.24 21.18
C THR A 11 -2.63 -0.26 20.96
N ARG A 12 -2.50 -1.03 22.04
CA ARG A 12 -2.65 -2.48 22.03
C ARG A 12 -4.13 -2.78 22.29
N ASP A 13 -4.88 -3.08 21.24
CA ASP A 13 -6.29 -3.49 21.36
C ASP A 13 -6.48 -4.99 21.14
N GLU A 14 -7.30 -5.59 22.00
CA GLU A 14 -7.62 -7.03 21.99
C GLU A 14 -8.84 -7.39 21.10
N ASP A 15 -9.41 -6.42 20.35
CA ASP A 15 -10.48 -6.66 19.39
C ASP A 15 -10.14 -6.14 17.98
N SER A 16 -9.63 -7.03 17.12
CA SER A 16 -9.45 -6.81 15.67
C SER A 16 -10.31 -7.81 14.89
N ALA A 17 -11.56 -7.95 15.31
CA ALA A 17 -12.52 -8.88 14.71
C ALA A 17 -12.93 -8.41 13.30
N GLY A 18 -12.18 -8.85 12.28
CA GLY A 18 -12.60 -8.73 10.87
C GLY A 18 -11.63 -7.98 9.97
N LEU A 19 -10.35 -8.35 9.96
CA LEU A 19 -9.38 -7.89 8.95
C LEU A 19 -9.91 -8.15 7.53
N PHE A 20 -10.55 -7.14 6.95
CA PHE A 20 -11.02 -6.99 5.56
C PHE A 20 -11.27 -8.30 4.78
N ARG A 21 -12.34 -9.06 5.11
CA ARG A 21 -12.86 -10.16 4.26
C ARG A 21 -13.99 -9.62 3.35
N ARG A 22 -14.16 -10.06 2.10
CA ARG A 22 -14.27 -11.46 1.62
C ARG A 22 -13.70 -11.69 0.20
N ASP A 23 -13.10 -12.86 0.05
CA ASP A 23 -13.01 -13.72 -1.15
C ASP A 23 -12.56 -13.08 -2.47
N LEU A 24 -11.24 -13.10 -2.72
CA LEU A 24 -10.67 -12.95 -4.06
C LEU A 24 -9.94 -14.25 -4.49
N PRO A 25 -10.18 -14.76 -5.71
CA PRO A 25 -9.50 -15.95 -6.20
C PRO A 25 -8.04 -15.67 -6.57
N VAL A 26 -7.15 -16.54 -6.10
CA VAL A 26 -5.69 -16.54 -6.32
C VAL A 26 -5.36 -17.29 -7.61
N ILE A 27 -4.74 -16.66 -8.62
CA ILE A 27 -4.03 -17.41 -9.69
C ILE A 27 -2.81 -16.63 -10.31
N TRP A 28 -1.62 -17.26 -10.22
CA TRP A 28 -0.43 -17.23 -11.13
C TRP A 28 0.58 -16.02 -11.17
N PRO A 29 1.81 -16.20 -11.73
CA PRO A 29 3.00 -16.79 -11.11
C PRO A 29 4.19 -15.79 -11.00
N LEU A 30 5.21 -16.23 -10.26
CA LEU A 30 6.51 -15.59 -10.07
C LEU A 30 7.31 -15.39 -11.38
N ALA A 31 7.81 -14.17 -11.58
CA ALA A 31 9.04 -13.93 -12.33
C ALA A 31 9.72 -12.66 -11.79
N ALA A 32 10.72 -12.84 -10.94
CA ALA A 32 11.69 -11.81 -10.60
C ALA A 32 12.98 -12.14 -11.36
N GLU A 33 13.35 -11.31 -12.33
CA GLU A 33 14.71 -11.26 -12.85
C GLU A 33 15.28 -9.85 -12.67
N TYR A 34 16.41 -9.82 -11.98
CA TYR A 34 17.19 -8.66 -11.60
C TYR A 34 17.96 -8.12 -12.81
N VAL A 35 17.84 -6.82 -13.10
CA VAL A 35 18.78 -6.11 -13.97
C VAL A 35 19.32 -4.89 -13.23
N SER A 36 20.61 -4.94 -12.91
CA SER A 36 21.38 -3.83 -12.36
C SER A 36 21.86 -2.94 -13.51
N GLY A 37 21.35 -1.70 -13.59
CA GLY A 37 21.74 -0.70 -14.60
C GLY A 37 22.19 0.62 -13.95
N SER A 38 23.28 1.17 -14.46
CA SER A 38 23.99 2.36 -13.97
C SER A 38 23.18 3.66 -14.06
N VAL A 39 23.39 4.54 -13.09
CA VAL A 39 22.73 5.85 -12.93
C VAL A 39 23.27 6.88 -13.93
N ASP A 40 22.45 7.24 -14.92
CA ASP A 40 22.59 8.46 -15.73
C ASP A 40 21.76 9.59 -15.10
N SER A 41 22.39 10.76 -14.92
CA SER A 41 21.86 11.90 -14.16
C SER A 41 20.83 12.78 -14.91
N SER A 42 20.17 12.25 -15.94
CA SER A 42 19.10 12.94 -16.70
C SER A 42 17.68 12.49 -16.34
N THR A 43 17.56 11.46 -15.49
CA THR A 43 16.27 10.81 -15.17
C THR A 43 15.49 11.55 -14.07
N ASP A 44 16.17 12.30 -13.21
CA ASP A 44 15.57 12.90 -12.01
C ASP A 44 14.55 14.01 -12.33
N ASP A 45 14.82 14.84 -13.35
CA ASP A 45 13.89 15.88 -13.80
C ASP A 45 12.60 15.30 -14.42
N SER A 46 12.70 14.11 -15.01
CA SER A 46 11.55 13.41 -15.61
C SER A 46 10.63 12.86 -14.53
N ALA A 47 11.18 12.20 -13.50
CA ALA A 47 10.39 11.64 -12.40
C ALA A 47 9.67 12.73 -11.58
N ALA A 48 10.37 13.82 -11.26
CA ALA A 48 9.77 14.96 -10.55
C ALA A 48 8.62 15.60 -11.36
N SER A 49 8.77 15.70 -12.68
CA SER A 49 7.71 16.17 -13.58
C SER A 49 6.47 15.26 -13.56
N LEU A 50 6.67 13.94 -13.56
CA LEU A 50 5.56 12.96 -13.47
C LEU A 50 4.84 13.03 -12.12
N VAL A 51 5.58 13.19 -11.02
CA VAL A 51 4.98 13.39 -9.69
C VAL A 51 4.13 14.67 -9.65
N ASN A 52 4.60 15.77 -10.24
CA ASN A 52 3.82 17.00 -10.33
C ASN A 52 2.53 16.81 -11.15
N ARG A 53 2.53 15.96 -12.18
CA ARG A 53 1.30 15.60 -12.91
C ARG A 53 0.29 14.86 -12.02
N ILE A 54 0.75 13.93 -11.17
CA ILE A 54 -0.13 13.25 -10.20
C ILE A 54 -0.75 14.25 -9.21
N ILE A 55 0.05 15.21 -8.72
CA ILE A 55 -0.43 16.24 -7.78
C ILE A 55 -1.48 17.14 -8.44
N ALA A 56 -1.23 17.56 -9.69
CA ALA A 56 -2.09 18.47 -10.43
C ALA A 56 -3.37 17.81 -10.97
N ALA A 57 -3.38 16.48 -11.09
CA ALA A 57 -4.49 15.73 -11.67
C ALA A 57 -5.83 16.02 -11.01
N ARG A 58 -6.86 16.20 -11.83
CA ARG A 58 -8.25 16.46 -11.46
C ARG A 58 -9.16 15.26 -11.68
N GLN A 59 -8.69 14.26 -12.43
CA GLN A 59 -9.45 13.08 -12.78
C GLN A 59 -8.65 11.79 -12.51
N HIS A 60 -9.34 10.65 -12.37
CA HIS A 60 -8.70 9.36 -12.07
C HIS A 60 -7.81 8.88 -13.21
N ASN A 61 -8.27 8.98 -14.45
CA ASN A 61 -7.53 8.59 -15.65
C ASN A 61 -6.21 9.36 -15.77
N GLU A 62 -6.18 10.66 -15.47
CA GLU A 62 -4.95 11.47 -15.49
C GLU A 62 -3.86 10.91 -14.55
N ILE A 63 -4.26 10.36 -13.39
CA ILE A 63 -3.31 9.71 -12.46
C ILE A 63 -2.91 8.34 -13.01
N ILE A 64 -3.88 7.53 -13.43
CA ILE A 64 -3.66 6.15 -13.91
C ILE A 64 -2.74 6.13 -15.13
N GLU A 65 -2.86 7.08 -16.06
CA GLU A 65 -2.00 7.20 -17.25
C GLU A 65 -0.55 7.56 -16.92
N VAL A 66 -0.29 8.19 -15.77
CA VAL A 66 1.07 8.53 -15.33
C VAL A 66 1.79 7.33 -14.73
N LEU A 67 1.08 6.41 -14.09
CA LEU A 67 1.68 5.27 -13.38
C LEU A 67 2.56 4.38 -14.27
N PRO A 68 2.17 4.01 -15.51
CA PRO A 68 3.04 3.26 -16.42
C PRO A 68 4.36 3.97 -16.76
N LEU A 69 4.37 5.32 -16.73
CA LEU A 69 5.57 6.13 -16.99
C LEU A 69 6.54 6.13 -15.81
N LEU A 70 6.06 5.72 -14.62
CA LEU A 70 6.83 5.48 -13.41
C LEU A 70 7.16 4.00 -13.21
N GLU A 71 7.03 3.19 -14.26
CA GLU A 71 7.22 1.72 -14.22
C GLU A 71 6.21 0.96 -13.35
N LEU A 72 5.12 1.61 -12.92
CA LEU A 72 4.06 1.04 -12.08
C LEU A 72 2.91 0.45 -12.93
N ARG A 73 3.25 -0.30 -13.98
CA ARG A 73 2.26 -0.80 -14.97
C ARG A 73 1.20 -1.71 -14.35
N THR A 74 1.60 -2.66 -13.51
CA THR A 74 0.67 -3.61 -12.89
C THR A 74 -0.33 -2.91 -11.98
N ILE A 75 0.16 -1.92 -11.22
CA ILE A 75 -0.69 -1.07 -10.38
C ILE A 75 -1.67 -0.27 -11.24
N ALA A 76 -1.22 0.32 -12.34
CA ALA A 76 -2.08 1.06 -13.25
C ALA A 76 -3.20 0.17 -13.83
N THR A 77 -2.86 -1.04 -14.30
CA THR A 77 -3.83 -2.01 -14.81
C THR A 77 -4.87 -2.38 -13.75
N ARG A 78 -4.44 -2.64 -12.51
CA ARG A 78 -5.35 -2.98 -11.42
C ARG A 78 -6.28 -1.82 -11.05
N LEU A 79 -5.76 -0.59 -11.01
CA LEU A 79 -6.57 0.59 -10.72
C LEU A 79 -7.59 0.89 -11.82
N ASN A 80 -7.22 0.68 -13.08
CA ASN A 80 -8.15 0.83 -14.20
C ASN A 80 -9.29 -0.18 -14.11
N TYR A 81 -8.98 -1.45 -13.81
CA TYR A 81 -10.00 -2.48 -13.56
C TYR A 81 -10.96 -2.08 -12.43
N LEU A 82 -10.45 -1.63 -11.28
CA LEU A 82 -11.29 -1.20 -10.16
C LEU A 82 -12.18 -0.01 -10.53
N LEU A 83 -11.67 0.91 -11.35
CA LEU A 83 -12.43 2.06 -11.84
C LEU A 83 -13.57 1.60 -12.78
N GLU A 84 -13.28 0.70 -13.71
CA GLU A 84 -14.27 0.11 -14.62
C GLU A 84 -15.39 -0.61 -13.85
N CYS A 85 -15.04 -1.45 -12.86
CA CYS A 85 -16.04 -2.12 -12.01
C CYS A 85 -17.00 -1.13 -11.34
N SER A 86 -16.48 -0.03 -10.78
CA SER A 86 -17.31 1.00 -10.14
C SER A 86 -18.21 1.80 -11.10
N GLN A 87 -17.95 1.73 -12.41
CA GLN A 87 -18.78 2.36 -13.43
C GLN A 87 -19.86 1.42 -13.96
N GLU A 88 -19.60 0.11 -13.97
CA GLU A 88 -20.51 -0.92 -14.46
C GLU A 88 -21.57 -1.30 -13.42
N ASP A 89 -21.22 -1.30 -12.13
CA ASP A 89 -22.10 -1.68 -11.03
C ASP A 89 -22.30 -0.53 -10.03
N PRO A 90 -23.53 0.00 -9.84
CA PRO A 90 -23.80 1.05 -8.88
C PRO A 90 -23.66 0.62 -7.41
N ASP A 91 -23.65 -0.68 -7.12
CA ASP A 91 -23.40 -1.21 -5.77
C ASP A 91 -21.90 -1.29 -5.45
N GLU A 92 -21.03 -1.19 -6.46
CA GLU A 92 -19.58 -1.13 -6.26
C GLU A 92 -19.15 0.26 -5.75
N PRO A 93 -18.26 0.33 -4.75
CA PRO A 93 -17.84 1.60 -4.19
C PRO A 93 -17.05 2.44 -5.20
N THR A 94 -17.34 3.74 -5.27
CA THR A 94 -16.62 4.68 -6.12
C THR A 94 -15.24 5.00 -5.53
N MET A 95 -14.19 4.84 -6.34
CA MET A 95 -12.83 5.17 -5.93
C MET A 95 -12.68 6.66 -5.60
N ALA A 96 -12.18 7.00 -4.42
CA ALA A 96 -11.90 8.38 -4.05
C ALA A 96 -10.64 8.89 -4.76
N LEU A 97 -10.76 9.99 -5.51
CA LEU A 97 -9.62 10.60 -6.24
C LEU A 97 -8.46 10.97 -5.30
N THR A 98 -8.76 11.44 -4.09
CA THR A 98 -7.74 11.75 -3.08
C THR A 98 -6.98 10.50 -2.65
N SER A 99 -7.67 9.39 -2.44
CA SER A 99 -7.05 8.10 -2.08
C SER A 99 -6.16 7.57 -3.21
N LEU A 100 -6.63 7.66 -4.46
CA LEU A 100 -5.82 7.34 -5.65
C LEU A 100 -4.56 8.17 -5.74
N ARG A 101 -4.66 9.48 -5.50
CA ARG A 101 -3.50 10.37 -5.47
C ARG A 101 -2.49 9.96 -4.40
N GLU A 102 -2.94 9.69 -3.18
CA GLU A 102 -2.03 9.29 -2.10
C GLU A 102 -1.35 7.94 -2.36
N LEU A 103 -2.08 6.97 -2.91
CA LEU A 103 -1.53 5.69 -3.33
C LEU A 103 -0.49 5.86 -4.44
N ALA A 104 -0.81 6.64 -5.48
CA ALA A 104 0.10 6.90 -6.59
C ALA A 104 1.39 7.58 -6.11
N LEU A 105 1.26 8.60 -5.25
CA LEU A 105 2.40 9.29 -4.65
C LEU A 105 3.20 8.41 -3.68
N PHE A 106 2.59 7.37 -3.11
CA PHE A 106 3.29 6.40 -2.28
C PHE A 106 4.21 5.51 -3.14
N PHE A 107 3.67 4.89 -4.20
CA PHE A 107 4.47 4.02 -5.06
C PHE A 107 5.51 4.79 -5.88
N ALA A 108 5.21 6.03 -6.29
CA ALA A 108 6.19 6.89 -6.95
C ALA A 108 7.42 7.18 -6.08
N SER A 109 7.24 7.26 -4.74
CA SER A 109 8.35 7.45 -3.80
C SER A 109 9.07 6.15 -3.41
N GLU A 110 8.52 4.98 -3.76
CA GLU A 110 8.99 3.67 -3.32
C GLU A 110 8.98 2.64 -4.47
N PRO A 111 9.76 2.86 -5.55
CA PRO A 111 9.68 2.06 -6.78
C PRO A 111 10.19 0.61 -6.64
N GLN A 112 10.86 0.24 -5.54
CA GLN A 112 11.50 -1.07 -5.35
C GLN A 112 10.73 -2.04 -4.42
N ARG A 113 9.40 -1.97 -4.40
CA ARG A 113 8.60 -2.87 -3.56
C ARG A 113 8.00 -4.01 -4.35
N ASP A 114 7.92 -5.17 -3.70
CA ASP A 114 7.06 -6.26 -4.16
C ASP A 114 5.66 -5.71 -4.43
N GLU A 115 5.06 -6.17 -5.53
CA GLU A 115 3.74 -5.73 -5.97
C GLU A 115 2.68 -6.16 -4.94
N PRO A 116 1.93 -5.20 -4.36
CA PRO A 116 0.85 -5.54 -3.45
C PRO A 116 -0.40 -5.97 -4.18
N GLU A 117 -1.27 -6.67 -3.45
CA GLU A 117 -2.67 -6.77 -3.82
C GLU A 117 -3.35 -5.42 -3.54
N ILE A 118 -4.01 -4.85 -4.56
CA ILE A 118 -4.72 -3.57 -4.45
C ILE A 118 -6.23 -3.80 -4.54
N GLY A 119 -6.95 -3.20 -3.60
CA GLY A 119 -8.40 -3.26 -3.52
C GLY A 119 -9.02 -1.94 -3.11
N LEU A 120 -10.35 -1.89 -3.15
CA LEU A 120 -11.14 -0.77 -2.67
C LEU A 120 -11.88 -1.17 -1.39
N SER A 121 -11.92 -0.25 -0.43
CA SER A 121 -12.77 -0.40 0.74
C SER A 121 -14.20 0.03 0.45
N PRO A 122 -15.19 -0.38 1.27
CA PRO A 122 -16.59 0.03 1.10
C PRO A 122 -16.82 1.54 1.12
N ASP A 123 -15.92 2.29 1.76
CA ASP A 123 -15.94 3.77 1.80
C ASP A 123 -15.11 4.42 0.67
N GLY A 124 -14.75 3.65 -0.37
CA GLY A 124 -14.13 4.18 -1.60
C GLY A 124 -12.63 4.45 -1.50
N HIS A 125 -11.98 4.10 -0.40
CA HIS A 125 -10.54 4.27 -0.24
C HIS A 125 -9.76 3.07 -0.79
N LEU A 126 -8.63 3.33 -1.41
CA LEU A 126 -7.72 2.29 -1.85
C LEU A 126 -6.98 1.66 -0.69
N GLN A 127 -6.77 0.37 -0.80
CA GLN A 127 -5.98 -0.45 0.10
C GLN A 127 -4.89 -1.19 -0.68
N ALA A 128 -3.71 -1.30 -0.09
CA ALA A 128 -2.63 -2.14 -0.57
C ALA A 128 -2.26 -3.16 0.51
N GLU A 129 -2.20 -4.43 0.13
CA GLU A 129 -1.84 -5.54 1.00
C GLU A 129 -0.57 -6.25 0.48
N TRP A 130 0.35 -6.52 1.39
CA TRP A 130 1.55 -7.31 1.14
C TRP A 130 1.55 -8.54 2.03
N ARG A 131 1.91 -9.69 1.43
CA ARG A 131 2.37 -10.85 2.19
C ARG A 131 3.85 -10.68 2.50
N VAL A 132 4.21 -10.75 3.77
CA VAL A 132 5.57 -10.52 4.25
C VAL A 132 6.13 -11.81 4.84
N GLY A 133 7.20 -12.34 4.24
CA GLY A 133 7.83 -13.59 4.64
C GLY A 133 6.87 -14.79 4.62
N ASP A 134 7.08 -15.76 5.52
CA ASP A 134 6.28 -17.00 5.60
C ASP A 134 4.91 -16.80 6.30
N GLY A 135 4.10 -15.86 5.81
CA GLY A 135 2.70 -15.70 6.25
C GLY A 135 2.41 -14.53 7.18
N GLY A 136 3.29 -13.51 7.22
CA GLY A 136 2.91 -12.20 7.74
C GLY A 136 2.05 -11.42 6.74
N ILE A 137 1.24 -10.50 7.24
CA ILE A 137 0.39 -9.61 6.41
C ILE A 137 0.68 -8.18 6.82
N LEU A 138 0.78 -7.30 5.82
CA LEU A 138 0.76 -5.86 5.99
C LEU A 138 -0.32 -5.29 5.09
N ALA A 139 -1.25 -4.54 5.66
CA ALA A 139 -2.25 -3.79 4.91
C ALA A 139 -2.11 -2.30 5.20
N MET A 140 -2.27 -1.49 4.15
CA MET A 140 -2.33 -0.03 4.22
C MET A 140 -3.58 0.45 3.50
N LYS A 141 -4.31 1.37 4.14
CA LYS A 141 -5.43 2.10 3.56
C LYS A 141 -5.03 3.57 3.41
N PHE A 142 -5.16 4.09 2.21
CA PHE A 142 -4.76 5.45 1.85
C PHE A 142 -5.91 6.42 2.08
N LEU A 143 -5.81 7.20 3.16
CA LEU A 143 -6.82 8.17 3.56
C LEU A 143 -6.55 9.53 2.89
N ARG A 144 -7.42 10.50 3.15
CA ARG A 144 -7.17 11.90 2.76
C ARG A 144 -5.99 12.50 3.55
N ASP A 145 -5.45 13.60 3.04
CA ASP A 145 -4.45 14.44 3.70
C ASP A 145 -3.11 13.73 3.99
N GLY A 146 -2.76 12.73 3.18
CA GLY A 146 -1.49 12.00 3.32
C GLY A 146 -1.41 11.07 4.54
N LEU A 147 -2.55 10.71 5.12
CA LEU A 147 -2.63 9.75 6.23
C LEU A 147 -2.78 8.31 5.70
N ILE A 148 -2.11 7.38 6.37
CA ILE A 148 -2.22 5.94 6.12
C ILE A 148 -2.72 5.27 7.39
N GLN A 149 -3.85 4.58 7.28
CA GLN A 149 -4.25 3.59 8.28
C GLN A 149 -3.58 2.27 7.92
N PHE A 150 -2.90 1.64 8.87
CA PHE A 150 -2.17 0.40 8.63
C PHE A 150 -2.52 -0.67 9.65
N ALA A 151 -2.34 -1.92 9.24
CA ALA A 151 -2.34 -3.08 10.10
C ALA A 151 -1.23 -4.03 9.65
N ALA A 152 -0.45 -4.54 10.59
CA ALA A 152 0.56 -5.54 10.33
C ALA A 152 0.43 -6.70 11.32
N ILE A 153 0.51 -7.91 10.79
CA ILE A 153 0.34 -9.17 11.52
C ILE A 153 1.54 -10.04 11.23
N SER A 154 2.22 -10.51 12.27
CA SER A 154 3.32 -11.45 12.11
C SER A 154 2.79 -12.86 11.88
N ARG A 155 3.62 -13.74 11.30
CA ARG A 155 3.32 -15.17 11.33
C ARG A 155 3.22 -15.67 12.79
N PRO A 156 2.41 -16.70 13.07
CA PRO A 156 2.53 -17.47 14.31
C PRO A 156 3.89 -18.18 14.33
N THR A 157 4.63 -18.12 15.43
CA THR A 157 5.92 -18.82 15.56
C THR A 157 5.92 -19.70 16.80
N GLY A 158 6.18 -21.01 16.64
CA GLY A 158 6.36 -21.95 17.76
C GLY A 158 5.18 -22.04 18.73
N GLY A 159 3.93 -21.98 18.22
CA GLY A 159 2.72 -22.00 19.05
C GLY A 159 2.40 -20.68 19.77
N ARG A 160 3.18 -19.62 19.54
CA ARG A 160 2.87 -18.27 20.03
C ARG A 160 1.85 -17.59 19.13
N GLN A 161 1.01 -16.75 19.74
CA GLN A 161 0.05 -15.92 19.01
C GLN A 161 0.79 -14.93 18.08
N PRO A 162 0.21 -14.61 16.91
CA PRO A 162 0.66 -13.53 16.04
C PRO A 162 0.80 -12.20 16.79
N PHE A 163 1.90 -11.50 16.56
CA PHE A 163 2.00 -10.09 16.94
C PHE A 163 1.17 -9.25 15.98
N ARG A 164 0.40 -8.31 16.52
CA ARG A 164 -0.42 -7.38 15.75
C ARG A 164 -0.04 -5.96 16.10
N VAL A 165 0.05 -5.12 15.10
CA VAL A 165 0.18 -3.67 15.25
C VAL A 165 -0.72 -2.99 14.25
N ASN A 166 -1.45 -1.98 14.69
CA ASN A 166 -2.29 -1.16 13.83
C ASN A 166 -2.22 0.29 14.28
N GLY A 167 -2.62 1.20 13.39
CA GLY A 167 -2.64 2.61 13.71
C GLY A 167 -2.89 3.48 12.48
N THR A 168 -2.79 4.78 12.68
CA THR A 168 -2.87 5.78 11.62
C THR A 168 -1.69 6.72 11.74
N LEU A 169 -0.92 6.85 10.65
CA LEU A 169 0.29 7.67 10.62
C LEU A 169 0.35 8.46 9.30
N PRO A 170 1.02 9.63 9.31
CA PRO A 170 1.43 10.29 8.07
C PRO A 170 2.25 9.34 7.17
N LYS A 171 2.12 9.48 5.85
CA LYS A 171 2.75 8.61 4.83
C LYS A 171 4.24 8.38 5.05
N ASP A 172 4.98 9.45 5.35
CA ASP A 172 6.42 9.45 5.63
C ASP A 172 6.77 8.59 6.85
N ARG A 173 5.94 8.60 7.89
CA ARG A 173 6.15 7.78 9.10
C ARG A 173 5.60 6.37 8.98
N ALA A 174 4.52 6.18 8.25
CA ALA A 174 3.92 4.86 8.00
C ALA A 174 4.93 3.95 7.27
N LEU A 175 5.67 4.50 6.31
CA LEU A 175 6.74 3.81 5.59
C LEU A 175 7.82 3.27 6.53
N ASP A 176 8.28 4.09 7.47
CA ASP A 176 9.30 3.70 8.44
C ASP A 176 8.77 2.67 9.46
N ALA A 177 7.54 2.84 9.93
CA ALA A 177 6.88 1.89 10.83
C ALA A 177 6.77 0.50 10.17
N VAL A 178 6.40 0.47 8.89
CA VAL A 178 6.34 -0.75 8.08
C VAL A 178 7.71 -1.36 7.86
N ARG A 179 8.70 -0.55 7.50
CA ARG A 179 10.08 -1.05 7.33
C ARG A 179 10.65 -1.61 8.63
N ALA A 180 10.34 -1.00 9.77
CA ALA A 180 10.76 -1.49 11.07
C ALA A 180 10.08 -2.83 11.42
N PHE A 181 8.81 -2.99 11.06
CA PHE A 181 8.08 -4.25 11.24
C PHE A 181 8.64 -5.38 10.36
N ILE A 182 8.85 -5.11 9.07
CA ILE A 182 9.39 -6.09 8.10
C ILE A 182 10.81 -6.52 8.50
N ARG A 183 11.68 -5.57 8.86
CA ARG A 183 13.10 -5.86 9.17
C ARG A 183 13.33 -6.56 10.50
N ARG A 184 12.48 -6.36 11.49
CA ARG A 184 12.72 -6.95 12.82
C ARG A 184 12.39 -8.42 12.89
N GLY A 185 11.52 -8.94 12.01
CA GLY A 185 10.94 -10.27 12.20
C GLY A 185 10.28 -10.41 13.59
N PRO A 186 9.56 -11.50 13.87
CA PRO A 186 9.25 -11.81 15.26
C PRO A 186 10.56 -12.17 15.97
N LEU A 187 10.91 -11.44 17.03
CA LEU A 187 11.91 -11.87 18.03
C LEU A 187 11.42 -13.13 18.78
#